data_AF-A0A2E3A5I7-F1
#
_entry.id   AF-A0A2E3A5I7-F1
#
_cell.length_a   1.000
_cell.length_b   1.000
_cell.length_c   1.000
_cell.angle_alpha   90.00
_cell.angle_beta   90.00
_cell.angle_gamma   90.00
#
_symmetry.space_group_name_H-M   'P 1'
#
loop_
_entity.id
_entity.type
_entity.pdbx_description
1 polymer ?
#
loop_
_entity_poly.entity_id
_entity_poly.type
_entity_poly.pdbx_seq_one_letter_code
_entity_poly.pdbx_strand_id
1 'polypeptide(L)'
;MTSFSIPTLSLSALCAALALLPPTVNGQEEGVSKGAIGKALRSPNSLIRHDTWTKMNPEEKSQFSMLVKIMAKMPWFDRDGTIKALATAASDEVLDKMIKALKKDKDRAVRQGMAVALAKMDDPIFYKHLYDALDDKDPTVRRVVVHSLRVHKKPEAVDALVKRFQKEDDPVVKTFLESSLNELTQAYRGPKAEYWLSWWETAKNDPDYKLGETDEEAEKAAEDLGHKLKKRRTVSILGGVTLESSERGSGIGVPILIIPPYNYSENIMLPFLSEIEQRHKLHYIKLPPVKSFKNLRVVSAKQIPYYPIDQLVDAFEDLRKETKQERFAIMACGMNSWIAMRYAKKYPRSVAGILLVAPLSGVKEYARATDRFERQGKSKKDTEMHYFGLTRRFNSQTGESNLDSYQRENEISKWEGEGGCIDRRSWSLFFQDERDYVISMLYPVKNHVMGSVAIPDFDLFKEQKPALRIPTLVITGKSSLYNSIEDSKAIAKYYRGLCLVYGYSSCMPFCEESKRFNKDVAGFLKKFTRVKKDKSKK
;
A
#
# COMPACT_ATOMS: atom_id res chain seq x y z
N MET A 1 -28.68 -13.26 17.42
CA MET A 1 -28.24 -12.63 18.68
C MET A 1 -27.04 -13.39 19.20
N THR A 2 -25.86 -12.90 18.84
CA THR A 2 -24.52 -13.15 19.39
C THR A 2 -23.64 -12.24 18.52
N SER A 3 -23.28 -11.08 19.07
CA SER A 3 -22.56 -10.01 18.38
C SER A 3 -21.13 -10.46 18.06
N PHE A 4 -20.90 -10.92 16.83
CA PHE A 4 -19.55 -11.06 16.30
C PHE A 4 -19.10 -9.69 15.81
N SER A 5 -18.53 -8.92 16.74
CA SER A 5 -17.72 -7.75 16.44
C SER A 5 -16.66 -8.16 15.42
N ILE A 6 -16.58 -7.39 14.34
CA ILE A 6 -15.41 -7.30 13.47
C ILE A 6 -14.18 -7.26 14.40
N PRO A 7 -13.11 -8.03 14.14
CA PRO A 7 -11.86 -7.68 14.79
C PRO A 7 -11.49 -6.30 14.25
N THR A 8 -11.77 -5.26 15.04
CA THR A 8 -10.72 -4.29 15.34
C THR A 8 -9.45 -5.13 15.42
N LEU A 9 -8.50 -4.94 14.52
CA LEU A 9 -7.14 -5.26 14.91
C LEU A 9 -6.98 -4.47 16.20
N SER A 10 -7.06 -5.16 17.34
CA SER A 10 -6.67 -4.53 18.59
C SER A 10 -5.28 -4.00 18.29
N LEU A 11 -5.07 -2.73 18.56
CA LEU A 11 -3.79 -2.09 18.40
C LEU A 11 -2.69 -2.92 19.10
N SER A 12 -3.02 -3.80 20.05
CA SER A 12 -2.10 -4.79 20.61
C SER A 12 -1.48 -5.79 19.63
N ALA A 13 -2.07 -6.10 18.46
CA ALA A 13 -1.45 -7.03 17.50
C ALA A 13 -0.49 -6.33 16.50
N LEU A 14 -0.71 -5.04 16.22
CA LEU A 14 0.27 -4.21 15.50
C LEU A 14 1.31 -3.63 16.47
N CYS A 15 0.93 -3.39 17.72
CA CYS A 15 1.83 -3.07 18.83
C CYS A 15 2.59 -4.30 19.34
N ALA A 16 2.13 -5.54 19.18
CA ALA A 16 2.92 -6.72 19.56
C ALA A 16 4.10 -6.97 18.63
N ALA A 17 4.07 -6.45 17.39
CA ALA A 17 5.26 -6.37 16.54
C ALA A 17 6.12 -5.12 16.82
N LEU A 18 5.68 -4.24 17.73
CA LEU A 18 6.29 -2.96 18.07
C LEU A 18 6.60 -2.79 19.58
N ALA A 19 6.33 -3.81 20.42
CA ALA A 19 6.44 -3.76 21.88
C ALA A 19 6.95 -5.06 22.52
N LEU A 20 7.80 -5.82 21.82
CA LEU A 20 8.70 -6.78 22.45
C LEU A 20 10.11 -6.18 22.50
N LEU A 21 10.27 -5.16 23.33
CA LEU A 21 11.58 -4.86 23.91
C LEU A 21 11.86 -5.97 24.94
N PRO A 22 13.00 -6.67 24.90
CA PRO A 22 13.45 -7.39 26.08
C PRO A 22 13.65 -6.35 27.22
N PRO A 23 13.49 -6.78 28.48
CA PRO A 23 13.67 -5.88 29.61
C PRO A 23 15.10 -5.30 29.59
N THR A 24 15.21 -4.05 30.01
CA THR A 24 16.44 -3.30 30.22
C THR A 24 17.57 -4.19 30.76
N VAL A 25 18.58 -4.43 29.92
CA VAL A 25 19.86 -4.95 30.39
C VAL A 25 20.73 -3.75 30.69
N ASN A 26 20.93 -3.49 31.98
CA ASN A 26 22.11 -2.80 32.47
C ASN A 26 23.34 -3.55 31.94
N GLY A 27 23.95 -3.00 30.91
CA GLY A 27 25.20 -3.44 30.31
C GLY A 27 25.52 -2.43 29.23
N GLN A 28 26.67 -1.76 29.34
CA GLN A 28 27.19 -0.93 28.26
C GLN A 28 27.35 -1.83 27.02
N GLU A 29 26.39 -1.83 26.10
CA GLU A 29 26.54 -2.52 24.82
C GLU A 29 27.59 -1.76 24.02
N GLU A 30 28.78 -2.36 23.91
CA GLU A 30 29.80 -1.94 22.96
C GLU A 30 29.15 -1.77 21.58
N GLY A 31 29.26 -0.57 21.01
CA GLY A 31 28.71 -0.29 19.69
C GLY A 31 29.26 -1.26 18.62
N VAL A 32 28.56 -1.37 17.50
CA VAL A 32 28.97 -2.29 16.42
C VAL A 32 30.36 -1.93 15.87
N SER A 33 31.27 -2.91 15.84
CA SER A 33 32.63 -2.69 15.33
C SER A 33 32.66 -2.20 13.89
N LYS A 34 33.68 -1.40 13.54
CA LYS A 34 33.91 -0.94 12.15
C LYS A 34 33.99 -2.10 11.15
N GLY A 35 34.55 -3.24 11.57
CA GLY A 35 34.62 -4.45 10.75
C GLY A 35 33.25 -5.04 10.44
N ALA A 36 32.37 -5.11 11.44
CA ALA A 36 30.99 -5.59 11.27
C ALA A 36 30.16 -4.65 10.39
N ILE A 37 30.26 -3.32 10.59
CA ILE A 37 29.64 -2.31 9.71
C ILE A 37 30.12 -2.49 8.27
N GLY A 38 31.43 -2.65 8.07
CA GLY A 38 32.00 -2.89 6.74
C GLY A 38 31.49 -4.18 6.09
N LYS A 39 31.34 -5.26 6.86
CA LYS A 39 30.77 -6.54 6.38
C LYS A 39 29.31 -6.37 5.99
N ALA A 40 28.50 -5.69 6.80
CA ALA A 40 27.11 -5.41 6.52
C ALA A 40 26.93 -4.57 5.25
N LEU A 41 27.73 -3.52 5.05
CA LEU A 41 27.69 -2.70 3.83
C LEU A 41 27.94 -3.50 2.54
N ARG A 42 28.68 -4.61 2.63
CA ARG A 42 28.93 -5.53 1.49
C ARG A 42 27.96 -6.70 1.43
N SER A 43 27.10 -6.86 2.42
CA SER A 43 26.17 -7.98 2.50
C SER A 43 25.02 -7.80 1.50
N PRO A 44 24.77 -8.78 0.63
CA PRO A 44 23.58 -8.77 -0.22
C PRO A 44 22.29 -8.99 0.57
N ASN A 45 22.39 -9.55 1.78
CA ASN A 45 21.26 -9.87 2.64
C ASN A 45 20.84 -8.65 3.46
N SER A 46 19.65 -8.11 3.17
CA SER A 46 19.04 -6.96 3.84
C SER A 46 18.74 -7.19 5.31
N LEU A 47 18.49 -8.44 5.74
CA LEU A 47 18.29 -8.77 7.15
C LEU A 47 19.59 -8.58 7.94
N ILE A 48 20.72 -9.08 7.43
CA ILE A 48 22.03 -8.86 8.06
C ILE A 48 22.34 -7.37 8.17
N ARG A 49 22.04 -6.60 7.11
CA ARG A 49 22.23 -5.14 7.14
C ARG A 49 21.36 -4.49 8.20
N HIS A 50 20.06 -4.75 8.16
CA HIS A 50 19.08 -4.22 9.12
C HIS A 50 19.45 -4.52 10.57
N ASP A 51 19.77 -5.78 10.88
CA ASP A 51 20.15 -6.21 12.24
C ASP A 51 21.43 -5.52 12.72
N THR A 52 22.36 -5.28 11.79
CA THR A 52 23.59 -4.53 12.09
C THR A 52 23.25 -3.07 12.40
N TRP A 53 22.43 -2.41 11.57
CA TRP A 53 22.04 -1.01 11.77
C TRP A 53 21.29 -0.81 13.07
N THR A 54 20.39 -1.73 13.42
CA THR A 54 19.57 -1.68 14.63
C THR A 54 20.42 -1.72 15.91
N LYS A 55 21.58 -2.39 15.88
CA LYS A 55 22.50 -2.51 17.03
C LYS A 55 23.53 -1.38 17.11
N MET A 56 23.57 -0.48 16.13
CA MET A 56 24.53 0.64 16.15
C MET A 56 24.23 1.60 17.29
N ASN A 57 25.29 2.12 17.93
CA ASN A 57 25.14 3.04 19.04
C ASN A 57 25.02 4.49 18.52
N PRO A 58 23.87 5.17 18.68
CA PRO A 58 23.69 6.55 18.23
C PRO A 58 24.51 7.57 19.05
N GLU A 59 25.00 7.20 20.25
CA GLU A 59 25.87 8.04 21.09
C GLU A 59 27.29 8.15 20.53
N GLU A 60 27.75 7.14 19.78
CA GLU A 60 29.04 7.20 19.13
C GLU A 60 28.95 8.07 17.87
N LYS A 61 29.65 9.22 17.88
CA LYS A 61 29.68 10.18 16.77
C LYS A 61 29.90 9.55 15.39
N SER A 62 30.77 8.54 15.30
CA SER A 62 31.09 7.86 14.04
C SER A 62 29.91 7.01 13.54
N GLN A 63 29.22 6.33 14.45
CA GLN A 63 28.05 5.51 14.14
C GLN A 63 26.81 6.37 13.88
N PHE A 64 26.57 7.44 14.63
CA PHE A 64 25.52 8.42 14.33
C PHE A 64 25.65 8.95 12.89
N SER A 65 26.87 9.35 12.50
CA SER A 65 27.12 9.82 11.14
C SER A 65 26.84 8.75 10.09
N MET A 66 27.13 7.48 10.39
CA MET A 66 26.85 6.36 9.49
C MET A 66 25.34 6.08 9.40
N LEU A 67 24.61 6.08 10.51
CA LEU A 67 23.16 5.92 10.57
C LEU A 67 22.46 6.95 9.69
N VAL A 68 22.84 8.23 9.79
CA VAL A 68 22.30 9.31 8.93
C VAL A 68 22.60 9.08 7.44
N LYS A 69 23.82 8.60 7.11
CA LYS A 69 24.18 8.29 5.70
C LYS A 69 23.37 7.14 5.13
N ILE A 70 23.21 6.05 5.90
CA ILE A 70 22.41 4.89 5.52
C ILE A 70 20.95 5.33 5.34
N MET A 71 20.41 6.10 6.28
CA MET A 71 19.06 6.65 6.22
C MET A 71 18.79 7.45 4.93
N ALA A 72 19.76 8.25 4.49
CA ALA A 72 19.64 9.07 3.29
C ALA A 72 19.71 8.28 1.97
N LYS A 73 20.45 7.16 1.94
CA LYS A 73 20.86 6.49 0.69
C LYS A 73 20.27 5.11 0.46
N MET A 74 19.94 4.38 1.52
CA MET A 74 19.54 2.98 1.42
C MET A 74 18.01 2.82 1.36
N PRO A 75 17.51 1.67 0.84
CA PRO A 75 16.08 1.39 0.77
C PRO A 75 15.40 1.39 2.16
N TRP A 76 14.07 1.45 2.14
CA TRP A 76 13.23 1.59 3.33
C TRP A 76 13.55 0.62 4.48
N PHE A 77 13.96 -0.62 4.17
CA PHE A 77 14.24 -1.62 5.20
C PHE A 77 15.55 -1.32 5.94
N ASP A 78 16.63 -1.00 5.22
CA ASP A 78 17.87 -0.50 5.85
C ASP A 78 17.60 0.76 6.69
N ARG A 79 16.73 1.66 6.19
CA ARG A 79 16.30 2.85 6.93
C ARG A 79 15.56 2.51 8.23
N ASP A 80 14.66 1.53 8.22
CA ASP A 80 13.97 1.09 9.45
C ASP A 80 14.96 0.67 10.53
N GLY A 81 16.01 -0.09 10.18
CA GLY A 81 17.08 -0.44 11.12
C GLY A 81 17.76 0.79 11.71
N THR A 82 18.07 1.80 10.88
CA THR A 82 18.66 3.05 11.38
C THR A 82 17.72 3.85 12.30
N ILE A 83 16.43 3.86 11.99
CA ILE A 83 15.40 4.55 12.79
C ILE A 83 15.29 3.89 14.16
N LYS A 84 15.33 2.56 14.22
CA LYS A 84 15.31 1.80 15.48
C LYS A 84 16.53 2.11 16.35
N ALA A 85 17.72 2.16 15.77
CA ALA A 85 18.93 2.56 16.50
C ALA A 85 18.88 4.00 16.99
N LEU A 86 18.43 4.95 16.15
CA LEU A 86 18.32 6.35 16.57
C LEU A 86 17.26 6.56 17.68
N ALA A 87 16.23 5.72 17.73
CA ALA A 87 15.21 5.78 18.78
C ALA A 87 15.73 5.32 20.17
N THR A 88 16.97 4.81 20.27
CA THR A 88 17.60 4.47 21.56
C THR A 88 18.55 5.57 22.07
N ALA A 89 18.65 6.71 21.36
CA ALA A 89 19.43 7.85 21.80
C ALA A 89 18.94 8.37 23.17
N ALA A 90 19.87 8.83 23.99
CA ALA A 90 19.60 9.30 25.34
C ALA A 90 20.32 10.62 25.69
N SER A 91 21.47 10.93 25.08
CA SER A 91 22.16 12.18 25.40
C SER A 91 21.52 13.40 24.74
N ASP A 92 21.42 14.50 25.48
CA ASP A 92 20.94 15.80 24.97
C ASP A 92 21.68 16.22 23.68
N GLU A 93 22.99 15.94 23.60
CA GLU A 93 23.78 16.25 22.40
C GLU A 93 23.27 15.51 21.16
N VAL A 94 22.94 14.22 21.27
CA VAL A 94 22.41 13.43 20.15
C VAL A 94 20.97 13.82 19.84
N LEU A 95 20.14 14.03 20.85
CA LEU A 95 18.75 14.48 20.70
C LEU A 95 18.68 15.83 19.97
N ASP A 96 19.52 16.79 20.34
CA ASP A 96 19.63 18.08 19.65
C ASP A 96 20.06 17.93 18.19
N LYS A 97 20.98 17.01 17.89
CA LYS A 97 21.35 16.69 16.50
C LYS A 97 20.18 16.10 15.73
N MET A 98 19.40 15.21 16.32
CA MET A 98 18.22 14.61 15.69
C MET A 98 17.15 15.66 15.40
N ILE A 99 16.85 16.55 16.37
CA ILE A 99 15.91 17.67 16.20
C ILE A 99 16.41 18.62 15.11
N LYS A 100 17.70 18.95 15.10
CA LYS A 100 18.31 19.79 14.05
C LYS A 100 18.20 19.13 12.67
N ALA A 101 18.43 17.82 12.57
CA ALA A 101 18.29 17.07 11.33
C ALA A 101 16.83 17.05 10.85
N LEU A 102 15.85 16.79 11.74
CA LEU A 102 14.42 16.91 11.44
C LEU A 102 14.06 18.26 10.84
N LYS A 103 14.62 19.36 11.36
CA LYS A 103 14.27 20.72 10.93
C LYS A 103 15.02 21.20 9.69
N LYS A 104 16.29 20.80 9.52
CA LYS A 104 17.23 21.48 8.61
C LYS A 104 17.92 20.56 7.61
N ASP A 105 17.79 19.24 7.72
CA ASP A 105 18.43 18.35 6.75
C ASP A 105 17.85 18.55 5.34
N LYS A 106 18.73 18.53 4.33
CA LYS A 106 18.34 18.75 2.94
C LYS A 106 17.60 17.54 2.38
N ASP A 107 17.92 16.33 2.82
CA ASP A 107 17.29 15.11 2.36
C ASP A 107 16.00 14.83 3.15
N ARG A 108 14.87 14.76 2.45
CA ARG A 108 13.57 14.42 3.03
C ARG A 108 13.59 13.05 3.73
N ALA A 109 14.43 12.13 3.26
CA ALA A 109 14.63 10.81 3.84
C ALA A 109 15.08 10.88 5.30
N VAL A 110 16.04 11.77 5.56
CA VAL A 110 16.59 11.99 6.90
C VAL A 110 15.53 12.64 7.77
N ARG A 111 14.84 13.69 7.27
CA ARG A 111 13.77 14.35 8.04
C ARG A 111 12.65 13.38 8.42
N GLN A 112 12.20 12.53 7.49
CA GLN A 112 11.24 11.46 7.76
C GLN A 112 11.73 10.51 8.86
N GLY A 113 12.95 9.97 8.72
CA GLY A 113 13.47 9.00 9.69
C GLY A 113 13.67 9.59 11.08
N MET A 114 14.08 10.87 11.18
CA MET A 114 14.18 11.58 12.45
C MET A 114 12.80 11.81 13.07
N ALA A 115 11.78 12.18 12.30
CA ALA A 115 10.41 12.30 12.79
C ALA A 115 9.91 10.98 13.39
N VAL A 116 10.14 9.86 12.70
CA VAL A 116 9.74 8.53 13.17
C VAL A 116 10.52 8.12 14.42
N ALA A 117 11.84 8.34 14.43
CA ALA A 117 12.69 7.99 15.58
C ALA A 117 12.24 8.75 16.83
N LEU A 118 12.09 10.09 16.73
CA LEU A 118 11.63 10.92 17.84
C LEU A 118 10.22 10.55 18.31
N ALA A 119 9.30 10.24 17.39
CA ALA A 119 7.96 9.77 17.76
C ALA A 119 7.97 8.41 18.48
N LYS A 120 8.88 7.50 18.09
CA LYS A 120 9.03 6.18 18.75
C LYS A 120 9.53 6.29 20.19
N MET A 121 10.25 7.36 20.53
CA MET A 121 10.71 7.60 21.90
C MET A 121 9.55 7.97 22.83
N ASP A 122 8.45 8.49 22.28
CA ASP A 122 7.24 8.90 23.01
C ASP A 122 7.49 9.85 24.19
N ASP A 123 8.54 10.67 24.09
CA ASP A 123 8.86 11.69 25.09
C ASP A 123 8.15 13.02 24.76
N PRO A 124 7.37 13.60 25.70
CA PRO A 124 6.73 14.90 25.53
C PRO A 124 7.63 16.04 25.06
N ILE A 125 8.94 16.01 25.36
CA ILE A 125 9.87 17.08 24.95
C ILE A 125 9.96 17.21 23.41
N PHE A 126 9.70 16.13 22.68
CA PHE A 126 9.77 16.11 21.21
C PHE A 126 8.47 16.54 20.53
N TYR A 127 7.34 16.55 21.23
CA TYR A 127 6.03 16.81 20.61
C TYR A 127 5.97 18.17 19.92
N LYS A 128 6.52 19.23 20.52
CA LYS A 128 6.61 20.54 19.87
C LYS A 128 7.34 20.48 18.52
N HIS A 129 8.37 19.64 18.40
CA HIS A 129 9.14 19.48 17.17
C HIS A 129 8.42 18.64 16.13
N LEU A 130 7.62 17.65 16.56
CA LEU A 130 6.73 16.91 15.67
C LEU A 130 5.59 17.81 15.18
N TYR A 131 5.02 18.66 16.02
CA TYR A 131 4.01 19.65 15.61
C TYR A 131 4.59 20.65 14.61
N ASP A 132 5.80 21.18 14.84
CA ASP A 132 6.50 22.02 13.86
C ASP A 132 6.66 21.29 12.51
N ALA A 133 6.96 19.98 12.53
CA ALA A 133 7.18 19.18 11.34
C ALA A 133 5.91 18.87 10.53
N LEU A 134 4.71 19.15 11.06
CA LEU A 134 3.46 19.16 10.28
C LEU A 134 3.51 20.19 9.15
N ASP A 135 4.34 21.23 9.29
CA ASP A 135 4.55 22.28 8.29
C ASP A 135 5.80 22.06 7.43
N ASP A 136 6.36 20.84 7.40
CA ASP A 136 7.48 20.52 6.49
C ASP A 136 7.09 20.78 5.03
N LYS A 137 8.02 21.37 4.28
CA LYS A 137 7.86 21.67 2.86
C LYS A 137 7.54 20.44 2.00
N ASP A 138 8.01 19.26 2.40
CA ASP A 138 7.79 18.02 1.67
C ASP A 138 6.56 17.28 2.22
N PRO A 139 5.53 17.01 1.39
CA PRO A 139 4.34 16.28 1.82
C PRO A 139 4.64 14.85 2.27
N THR A 140 5.75 14.23 1.85
CA THR A 140 6.17 12.91 2.35
C THR A 140 6.59 12.96 3.82
N VAL A 141 7.17 14.07 4.30
CA VAL A 141 7.52 14.26 5.71
C VAL A 141 6.24 14.51 6.51
N ARG A 142 5.38 15.41 6.04
CA ARG A 142 4.10 15.71 6.70
C ARG A 142 3.24 14.46 6.91
N ARG A 143 3.14 13.59 5.89
CA ARG A 143 2.41 12.30 5.98
C ARG A 143 2.91 11.44 7.14
N VAL A 144 4.22 11.31 7.27
CA VAL A 144 4.85 10.50 8.33
C VAL A 144 4.61 11.11 9.70
N VAL A 145 4.75 12.43 9.83
CA VAL A 145 4.49 13.15 11.09
C VAL A 145 3.02 12.97 11.51
N VAL A 146 2.07 13.13 10.58
CA VAL A 146 0.64 12.88 10.83
C VAL A 146 0.40 11.46 11.35
N HIS A 147 1.00 10.47 10.69
CA HIS A 147 0.89 9.06 11.09
C HIS A 147 1.50 8.79 12.47
N SER A 148 2.65 9.41 12.78
CA SER A 148 3.30 9.32 14.09
C SER A 148 2.45 9.96 15.19
N LEU A 149 1.90 11.15 14.95
CA LEU A 149 1.10 11.88 15.93
C LEU A 149 -0.21 11.17 16.31
N ARG A 150 -0.74 10.33 15.42
CA ARG A 150 -1.92 9.49 15.68
C ARG A 150 -1.75 8.53 16.86
N VAL A 151 -0.51 8.07 17.11
CA VAL A 151 -0.22 7.16 18.23
C VAL A 151 -0.24 7.94 19.56
N HIS A 152 0.07 9.23 19.52
CA HIS A 152 0.03 10.11 20.67
C HIS A 152 -1.42 10.58 20.91
N LYS A 153 -2.14 9.83 21.75
CA LYS A 153 -3.53 10.10 22.14
C LYS A 153 -3.64 11.30 23.10
N LYS A 154 -3.31 12.49 22.59
CA LYS A 154 -3.28 13.76 23.34
C LYS A 154 -4.14 14.82 22.63
N PRO A 155 -4.92 15.65 23.36
CA PRO A 155 -5.70 16.74 22.77
C PRO A 155 -4.86 17.70 21.91
N GLU A 156 -3.62 17.96 22.28
CA GLU A 156 -2.68 18.81 21.56
C GLU A 156 -2.35 18.25 20.17
N ALA A 157 -2.30 16.93 20.03
CA ALA A 157 -2.14 16.30 18.73
C ALA A 157 -3.39 16.52 17.85
N VAL A 158 -4.60 16.42 18.42
CA VAL A 158 -5.84 16.71 17.69
C VAL A 158 -5.86 18.16 17.20
N ASP A 159 -5.54 19.11 18.08
CA ASP A 159 -5.48 20.53 17.74
C ASP A 159 -4.49 20.82 16.61
N ALA A 160 -3.27 20.26 16.70
CA ALA A 160 -2.24 20.41 15.67
C ALA A 160 -2.67 19.81 14.32
N LEU A 161 -3.29 18.62 14.33
CA LEU A 161 -3.78 17.94 13.13
C LEU A 161 -4.95 18.70 12.48
N VAL A 162 -5.92 19.18 13.28
CA VAL A 162 -7.04 20.01 12.77
C VAL A 162 -6.52 21.29 12.12
N LYS A 163 -5.63 22.02 12.79
CA LYS A 163 -4.99 23.23 12.23
C LYS A 163 -4.23 22.93 10.94
N ARG A 164 -3.49 21.82 10.89
CA ARG A 164 -2.78 21.42 9.67
C ARG A 164 -3.75 21.12 8.53
N PHE A 165 -4.87 20.47 8.81
CA PHE A 165 -5.87 20.08 7.81
C PHE A 165 -6.48 21.29 7.08
N GLN A 166 -6.71 22.41 7.78
CA GLN A 166 -7.28 23.62 7.19
C GLN A 166 -6.45 24.20 6.04
N LYS A 167 -5.12 24.03 6.10
CA LYS A 167 -4.17 24.59 5.14
C LYS A 167 -3.47 23.52 4.29
N GLU A 168 -3.94 22.28 4.28
CA GLU A 168 -3.33 21.19 3.50
C GLU A 168 -3.86 21.19 2.06
N ASP A 169 -2.96 21.06 1.09
CA ASP A 169 -3.24 21.04 -0.33
C ASP A 169 -2.97 19.65 -0.93
N ASP A 170 -2.12 18.85 -0.29
CA ASP A 170 -1.81 17.50 -0.71
C ASP A 170 -2.95 16.53 -0.35
N PRO A 171 -3.60 15.91 -1.36
CA PRO A 171 -4.76 15.06 -1.12
C PRO A 171 -4.42 13.81 -0.31
N VAL A 172 -3.18 13.33 -0.38
CA VAL A 172 -2.76 12.16 0.39
C VAL A 172 -2.59 12.55 1.85
N VAL A 173 -1.90 13.67 2.13
CA VAL A 173 -1.78 14.16 3.52
C VAL A 173 -3.17 14.41 4.12
N LYS A 174 -4.13 14.96 3.37
CA LYS A 174 -5.53 15.11 3.83
C LYS A 174 -6.14 13.77 4.27
N THR A 175 -5.97 12.71 3.48
CA THR A 175 -6.48 11.39 3.86
C THR A 175 -5.82 10.86 5.14
N PHE A 176 -4.51 11.08 5.29
CA PHE A 176 -3.80 10.70 6.53
C PHE A 176 -4.26 11.53 7.73
N LEU A 177 -4.54 12.82 7.54
CA LEU A 177 -5.09 13.70 8.58
C LEU A 177 -6.47 13.23 9.02
N GLU A 178 -7.39 13.03 8.06
CA GLU A 178 -8.72 12.50 8.32
C GLU A 178 -8.66 11.15 9.03
N SER A 179 -7.85 10.21 8.53
CA SER A 179 -7.69 8.89 9.16
C SER A 179 -7.10 8.98 10.57
N SER A 180 -6.17 9.89 10.81
CA SER A 180 -5.54 10.05 12.12
C SER A 180 -6.47 10.69 13.12
N LEU A 181 -7.21 11.72 12.70
CA LEU A 181 -8.25 12.35 13.49
C LEU A 181 -9.36 11.35 13.83
N ASN A 182 -9.82 10.54 12.86
CA ASN A 182 -10.80 9.48 13.11
C ASN A 182 -10.30 8.48 14.18
N GLU A 183 -9.06 8.03 14.09
CA GLU A 183 -8.52 7.07 15.06
C GLU A 183 -8.36 7.66 16.46
N LEU A 184 -7.92 8.92 16.54
CA LEU A 184 -7.74 9.64 17.81
C LEU A 184 -9.07 9.98 18.48
N THR A 185 -10.08 10.36 17.71
CA THR A 185 -11.28 11.02 18.23
C THR A 185 -12.56 10.21 18.14
N GLN A 186 -12.60 9.22 17.24
CA GLN A 186 -13.82 8.48 16.86
C GLN A 186 -14.97 9.39 16.36
N ALA A 187 -14.69 10.62 15.91
CA ALA A 187 -15.71 11.61 15.58
C ALA A 187 -16.19 11.61 14.11
N TYR A 188 -15.43 10.99 13.20
CA TYR A 188 -15.81 10.76 11.79
C TYR A 188 -16.38 11.98 11.03
N ARG A 189 -15.74 13.14 11.13
CA ARG A 189 -16.23 14.40 10.52
C ARG A 189 -16.06 14.49 8.99
N GLY A 190 -15.47 13.48 8.36
CA GLY A 190 -15.36 13.38 6.90
C GLY A 190 -14.21 14.19 6.29
N PRO A 191 -14.22 14.41 4.97
CA PRO A 191 -13.03 14.87 4.24
C PRO A 191 -12.80 16.38 4.28
N LYS A 192 -13.69 17.16 4.92
CA LYS A 192 -13.56 18.62 4.97
C LYS A 192 -13.00 19.09 6.31
N ALA A 193 -11.91 19.84 6.25
CA ALA A 193 -11.26 20.42 7.43
C ALA A 193 -12.18 21.34 8.25
N GLU A 194 -13.13 22.03 7.60
CA GLU A 194 -14.10 22.91 8.28
C GLU A 194 -14.98 22.16 9.29
N TYR A 195 -15.34 20.91 8.98
CA TYR A 195 -16.15 20.08 9.87
C TYR A 195 -15.35 19.62 11.09
N TRP A 196 -14.06 19.32 10.90
CA TRP A 196 -13.15 18.99 11.99
C TRP A 196 -12.88 20.17 12.91
N LEU A 197 -12.68 21.37 12.36
CA LEU A 197 -12.48 22.57 13.15
C LEU A 197 -13.69 22.86 14.04
N SER A 198 -14.88 22.98 13.42
CA SER A 198 -16.11 23.32 14.15
C SER A 198 -16.38 22.33 15.28
N TRP A 199 -16.23 21.04 15.00
CA TRP A 199 -16.38 19.99 16.01
C TRP A 199 -15.32 20.11 17.12
N TRP A 200 -14.04 20.27 16.77
CA TRP A 200 -12.97 20.28 17.76
C TRP A 200 -13.02 21.48 18.69
N GLU A 201 -13.40 22.67 18.17
CA GLU A 201 -13.61 23.87 19.00
C GLU A 201 -14.73 23.67 20.04
N THR A 202 -15.70 22.80 19.76
CA THR A 202 -16.74 22.43 20.73
C THR A 202 -16.22 21.38 21.70
N ALA A 203 -15.72 20.25 21.17
CA ALA A 203 -15.31 19.09 21.97
C ALA A 203 -14.17 19.38 22.95
N LYS A 204 -13.19 20.20 22.56
CA LYS A 204 -12.04 20.50 23.44
C LYS A 204 -12.39 21.37 24.65
N ASN A 205 -13.54 22.04 24.60
CA ASN A 205 -14.06 22.90 25.68
C ASN A 205 -15.19 22.23 26.47
N ASP A 206 -15.62 21.04 26.05
CA ASP A 206 -16.63 20.24 26.74
C ASP A 206 -15.98 19.50 27.93
N PRO A 207 -16.39 19.78 29.18
CA PRO A 207 -15.81 19.13 30.35
C PRO A 207 -16.08 17.62 30.41
N ASP A 208 -17.10 17.13 29.70
CA ASP A 208 -17.48 15.71 29.69
C ASP A 208 -16.79 14.93 28.55
N TYR A 209 -16.24 15.62 27.55
CA TYR A 209 -15.59 14.98 26.40
C TYR A 209 -14.34 14.21 26.80
N LYS A 210 -14.25 12.96 26.35
CA LYS A 210 -13.06 12.12 26.51
C LYS A 210 -12.50 11.75 25.16
N LEU A 211 -11.21 12.06 24.97
CA LEU A 211 -10.53 11.75 23.71
C LEU A 211 -10.61 10.25 23.38
N GLY A 212 -11.21 9.96 22.22
CA GLY A 212 -11.37 8.61 21.70
C GLY A 212 -12.59 7.87 22.25
N GLU A 213 -13.49 8.55 22.99
CA GLU A 213 -14.79 7.98 23.32
C GLU A 213 -15.58 7.67 22.05
N THR A 214 -16.28 6.53 22.06
CA THR A 214 -17.04 6.07 20.91
C THR A 214 -18.38 6.79 20.84
N ASP A 215 -18.70 7.32 19.67
CA ASP A 215 -19.99 7.92 19.34
C ASP A 215 -20.67 7.07 18.27
N GLU A 216 -21.48 6.08 18.69
CA GLU A 216 -22.15 5.14 17.76
C GLU A 216 -23.05 5.84 16.75
N GLU A 217 -23.66 6.98 17.13
CA GLU A 217 -24.49 7.77 16.23
C GLU A 217 -23.64 8.46 15.16
N ALA A 218 -22.51 9.06 15.54
CA ALA A 218 -21.55 9.62 14.59
C ALA A 218 -20.96 8.54 13.67
N GLU A 219 -20.66 7.35 14.19
CA GLU A 219 -20.19 6.23 13.38
C GLU A 219 -21.20 5.83 12.31
N LYS A 220 -22.45 5.65 12.70
CA LYS A 220 -23.54 5.26 11.80
C LYS A 220 -23.82 6.37 10.78
N ALA A 221 -23.89 7.62 11.22
CA ALA A 221 -24.05 8.77 10.33
C ALA A 221 -22.89 8.86 9.32
N ALA A 222 -21.66 8.58 9.76
CA ALA A 222 -20.50 8.59 8.89
C ALA A 222 -20.53 7.46 7.83
N GLU A 223 -21.07 6.28 8.16
CA GLU A 223 -21.30 5.24 7.14
C GLU A 223 -22.34 5.67 6.10
N ASP A 224 -23.43 6.28 6.54
CA ASP A 224 -24.52 6.73 5.66
C ASP A 224 -24.09 7.91 4.76
N LEU A 225 -23.26 8.81 5.28
CA LEU A 225 -22.64 9.91 4.54
C LEU A 225 -21.46 9.46 3.65
N GLY A 226 -20.99 8.21 3.82
CA GLY A 226 -19.84 7.68 3.08
C GLY A 226 -18.48 8.22 3.54
N HIS A 227 -18.39 8.74 4.76
CA HIS A 227 -17.14 9.13 5.43
C HIS A 227 -16.43 7.94 6.10
N LYS A 228 -17.19 6.91 6.47
CA LYS A 228 -16.66 5.66 7.05
C LYS A 228 -16.85 4.49 6.06
N LEU A 229 -15.93 3.53 6.09
CA LEU A 229 -16.01 2.31 5.29
C LEU A 229 -17.19 1.45 5.77
N LYS A 230 -18.13 1.18 4.87
CA LYS A 230 -19.23 0.25 5.11
C LYS A 230 -18.86 -1.14 4.60
N LYS A 231 -18.76 -2.11 5.51
CA LYS A 231 -18.40 -3.49 5.14
C LYS A 231 -19.58 -4.23 4.50
N ARG A 232 -19.25 -5.08 3.54
CA ARG A 232 -20.19 -5.92 2.80
C ARG A 232 -19.62 -7.32 2.60
N ARG A 233 -20.50 -8.31 2.69
CA ARG A 233 -20.19 -9.72 2.39
C ARG A 233 -21.20 -10.24 1.38
N THR A 234 -20.71 -10.65 0.22
CA THR A 234 -21.49 -11.21 -0.89
C THR A 234 -21.15 -12.70 -1.04
N VAL A 235 -22.17 -13.55 -0.97
CA VAL A 235 -22.00 -14.99 -1.25
C VAL A 235 -22.30 -15.20 -2.74
N SER A 236 -21.27 -15.39 -3.55
CA SER A 236 -21.44 -15.59 -4.99
C SER A 236 -22.00 -16.98 -5.27
N ILE A 237 -23.04 -17.00 -6.09
CA ILE A 237 -23.68 -18.22 -6.60
C ILE A 237 -22.95 -18.68 -7.87
N LEU A 238 -22.69 -17.76 -8.81
CA LEU A 238 -22.01 -18.06 -10.07
C LEU A 238 -20.53 -18.41 -9.87
N GLY A 239 -19.82 -17.63 -9.05
CA GLY A 239 -18.39 -17.81 -8.79
C GLY A 239 -18.09 -18.81 -7.67
N GLY A 240 -19.10 -19.26 -6.92
CA GLY A 240 -18.95 -20.28 -5.87
C GLY A 240 -18.02 -19.86 -4.72
N VAL A 241 -17.90 -18.57 -4.45
CA VAL A 241 -16.97 -18.00 -3.47
C VAL A 241 -17.64 -16.87 -2.67
N THR A 242 -17.18 -16.63 -1.44
CA THR A 242 -17.58 -15.43 -0.70
C THR A 242 -16.64 -14.28 -1.07
N LEU A 243 -17.22 -13.17 -1.53
CA LEU A 243 -16.52 -11.90 -1.70
C LEU A 243 -16.76 -11.00 -0.49
N GLU A 244 -15.68 -10.46 0.05
CA GLU A 244 -15.72 -9.39 1.03
C GLU A 244 -15.34 -8.08 0.34
N SER A 245 -16.07 -7.01 0.64
CA SER A 245 -15.76 -5.67 0.14
C SER A 245 -16.10 -4.62 1.18
N SER A 246 -15.48 -3.45 1.03
CA SER A 246 -15.84 -2.27 1.80
C SER A 246 -16.19 -1.14 0.83
N GLU A 247 -17.27 -0.40 1.08
CA GLU A 247 -17.69 0.72 0.25
C GLU A 247 -17.53 2.06 0.98
N ARG A 248 -17.09 3.10 0.26
CA ARG A 248 -16.95 4.48 0.75
C ARG A 248 -17.10 5.48 -0.41
N GLY A 249 -17.38 6.74 -0.09
CA GLY A 249 -17.53 7.80 -1.08
C GLY A 249 -18.96 7.99 -1.59
N SER A 250 -19.15 9.01 -2.41
CA SER A 250 -20.48 9.49 -2.80
C SER A 250 -21.09 8.71 -3.96
N GLY A 251 -22.41 8.46 -3.91
CA GLY A 251 -23.13 7.72 -4.96
C GLY A 251 -23.50 8.52 -6.22
N ILE A 252 -22.90 9.70 -6.45
CA ILE A 252 -23.29 10.60 -7.54
C ILE A 252 -22.80 10.09 -8.90
N GLY A 253 -21.53 9.71 -8.98
CA GLY A 253 -20.88 9.17 -10.17
C GLY A 253 -21.10 7.67 -10.35
N VAL A 254 -20.47 7.11 -11.38
CA VAL A 254 -20.44 5.65 -11.58
C VAL A 254 -19.76 4.96 -10.39
N PRO A 255 -20.30 3.87 -9.83
CA PRO A 255 -19.61 3.11 -8.81
C PRO A 255 -18.39 2.40 -9.40
N ILE A 256 -17.35 2.22 -8.60
CA ILE A 256 -16.06 1.69 -9.07
C ILE A 256 -15.65 0.48 -8.24
N LEU A 257 -15.37 -0.64 -8.88
CA LEU A 257 -14.68 -1.77 -8.25
C LEU A 257 -13.19 -1.48 -8.18
N ILE A 258 -12.62 -1.48 -6.97
CA ILE A 258 -11.19 -1.31 -6.74
C ILE A 258 -10.59 -2.68 -6.44
N ILE A 259 -9.83 -3.20 -7.41
CA ILE A 259 -9.15 -4.50 -7.32
C ILE A 259 -7.66 -4.23 -7.05
N PRO A 260 -7.17 -4.51 -5.83
CA PRO A 260 -5.79 -4.21 -5.45
C PRO A 260 -4.79 -5.09 -6.23
N PRO A 261 -3.48 -4.82 -6.15
CA PRO A 261 -2.47 -5.74 -6.66
C PRO A 261 -2.60 -7.13 -5.99
N TYR A 262 -2.16 -8.18 -6.69
CA TYR A 262 -2.29 -9.56 -6.21
C TYR A 262 -1.57 -9.78 -4.88
N ASN A 263 -2.26 -10.42 -3.92
CA ASN A 263 -1.78 -10.75 -2.58
C ASN A 263 -1.66 -9.56 -1.60
N TYR A 264 -2.20 -8.39 -1.95
CA TYR A 264 -2.19 -7.21 -1.09
C TYR A 264 -3.57 -6.91 -0.50
N SER A 265 -3.58 -6.11 0.58
CA SER A 265 -4.82 -5.68 1.21
C SER A 265 -5.65 -4.80 0.27
N GLU A 266 -6.96 -4.95 0.39
CA GLU A 266 -8.01 -4.10 -0.19
C GLU A 266 -7.83 -2.61 0.15
N ASN A 267 -7.18 -2.29 1.27
CA ASN A 267 -7.01 -0.93 1.76
C ASN A 267 -5.74 -0.25 1.23
N ILE A 268 -4.89 -0.94 0.46
CA ILE A 268 -3.59 -0.40 0.05
C ILE A 268 -3.69 0.86 -0.82
N MET A 269 -4.78 0.98 -1.57
CA MET A 269 -5.04 2.14 -2.43
C MET A 269 -5.85 3.23 -1.72
N LEU A 270 -6.49 2.91 -0.59
CA LEU A 270 -7.44 3.79 0.09
C LEU A 270 -6.90 5.19 0.39
N PRO A 271 -5.65 5.37 0.90
CA PRO A 271 -5.12 6.70 1.18
C PRO A 271 -5.01 7.62 -0.05
N PHE A 272 -4.99 7.03 -1.23
CA PHE A 272 -4.63 7.70 -2.49
C PHE A 272 -5.81 7.99 -3.40
N LEU A 273 -7.01 7.50 -3.06
CA LEU A 273 -8.23 7.64 -3.89
C LEU A 273 -9.28 8.59 -3.28
N SER A 274 -8.96 9.32 -2.22
CA SER A 274 -9.91 10.20 -1.51
C SER A 274 -10.59 11.23 -2.41
N GLU A 275 -9.86 11.84 -3.35
CA GLU A 275 -10.44 12.78 -4.33
C GLU A 275 -11.45 12.11 -5.26
N ILE A 276 -11.28 10.82 -5.56
CA ILE A 276 -12.21 10.05 -6.40
C ILE A 276 -13.47 9.72 -5.57
N GLU A 277 -13.31 9.40 -4.28
CA GLU A 277 -14.41 9.10 -3.35
C GLU A 277 -15.38 10.28 -3.17
N GLN A 278 -14.91 11.52 -3.32
CA GLN A 278 -15.79 12.70 -3.23
C GLN A 278 -16.93 12.66 -4.25
N ARG A 279 -16.76 11.96 -5.38
CA ARG A 279 -17.75 11.93 -6.47
C ARG A 279 -18.25 10.53 -6.83
N HIS A 280 -17.52 9.49 -6.44
CA HIS A 280 -17.80 8.11 -6.80
C HIS A 280 -17.83 7.21 -5.57
N LYS A 281 -18.74 6.24 -5.58
CA LYS A 281 -18.75 5.18 -4.58
C LYS A 281 -17.72 4.13 -4.99
N LEU A 282 -16.69 3.96 -4.17
CA LEU A 282 -15.63 2.98 -4.39
C LEU A 282 -15.95 1.72 -3.60
N HIS A 283 -15.80 0.56 -4.24
CA HIS A 283 -15.92 -0.76 -3.64
C HIS A 283 -14.53 -1.40 -3.58
N TYR A 284 -13.89 -1.32 -2.42
CA TYR A 284 -12.59 -1.93 -2.15
C TYR A 284 -12.76 -3.44 -1.96
N ILE A 285 -12.23 -4.21 -2.90
CA ILE A 285 -12.43 -5.66 -2.94
C ILE A 285 -11.30 -6.37 -2.20
N LYS A 286 -11.68 -7.15 -1.19
CA LYS A 286 -10.79 -8.13 -0.57
C LYS A 286 -10.85 -9.42 -1.35
N LEU A 287 -9.80 -9.68 -2.13
CA LEU A 287 -9.72 -10.90 -2.93
C LEU A 287 -9.64 -12.13 -2.01
N PRO A 288 -10.48 -13.16 -2.23
CA PRO A 288 -10.46 -14.37 -1.43
C PRO A 288 -9.11 -15.10 -1.58
N PRO A 289 -8.61 -15.76 -0.53
CA PRO A 289 -7.41 -16.58 -0.64
C PRO A 289 -7.68 -17.77 -1.56
N VAL A 290 -6.69 -18.18 -2.36
CA VAL A 290 -6.89 -19.22 -3.40
C VAL A 290 -7.43 -20.54 -2.82
N LYS A 291 -7.07 -20.88 -1.59
CA LYS A 291 -7.58 -22.06 -0.87
C LYS A 291 -9.10 -22.04 -0.59
N SER A 292 -9.78 -20.89 -0.70
CA SER A 292 -11.23 -20.82 -0.49
C SER A 292 -12.02 -21.21 -1.74
N PHE A 293 -11.37 -21.32 -2.89
CA PHE A 293 -12.01 -21.72 -4.14
C PHE A 293 -12.03 -23.24 -4.24
N LYS A 294 -13.11 -23.77 -4.82
CA LYS A 294 -13.29 -25.21 -5.03
C LYS A 294 -13.06 -25.57 -6.49
N ASN A 295 -12.68 -26.84 -6.71
CA ASN A 295 -12.54 -27.43 -8.06
C ASN A 295 -11.58 -26.66 -8.97
N LEU A 296 -10.52 -26.09 -8.40
CA LEU A 296 -9.48 -25.46 -9.20
C LEU A 296 -8.68 -26.53 -9.93
N ARG A 297 -8.36 -26.25 -11.19
CA ARG A 297 -7.33 -27.02 -11.89
C ARG A 297 -6.00 -26.82 -11.16
N VAL A 298 -5.21 -27.87 -11.13
CA VAL A 298 -3.90 -27.90 -10.48
C VAL A 298 -2.83 -28.36 -11.46
N VAL A 299 -1.58 -28.02 -11.17
CA VAL A 299 -0.39 -28.44 -11.92
C VAL A 299 0.69 -28.92 -10.95
N SER A 300 1.61 -29.73 -11.46
CA SER A 300 2.72 -30.36 -10.73
C SER A 300 2.33 -31.40 -9.69
N ALA A 301 3.33 -32.19 -9.27
CA ALA A 301 3.20 -33.13 -8.16
C ALA A 301 2.73 -32.45 -6.86
N LYS A 302 3.05 -31.16 -6.65
CA LYS A 302 2.63 -30.38 -5.48
C LYS A 302 1.19 -29.85 -5.54
N GLN A 303 0.41 -30.21 -6.57
CA GLN A 303 -1.00 -29.82 -6.73
C GLN A 303 -1.22 -28.29 -6.66
N ILE A 304 -0.33 -27.52 -7.29
CA ILE A 304 -0.38 -26.05 -7.27
C ILE A 304 -1.62 -25.58 -8.07
N PRO A 305 -2.55 -24.83 -7.48
CA PRO A 305 -3.77 -24.40 -8.15
C PRO A 305 -3.52 -23.26 -9.14
N TYR A 306 -4.26 -23.25 -10.26
CA TYR A 306 -4.29 -22.11 -11.17
C TYR A 306 -5.04 -20.91 -10.56
N TYR A 307 -4.58 -19.70 -10.86
CA TYR A 307 -5.24 -18.47 -10.41
C TYR A 307 -6.69 -18.37 -10.96
N PRO A 308 -7.72 -18.21 -10.10
CA PRO A 308 -9.11 -18.44 -10.47
C PRO A 308 -9.81 -17.22 -11.11
N ILE A 309 -9.31 -16.76 -12.26
CA ILE A 309 -9.82 -15.55 -12.94
C ILE A 309 -11.32 -15.67 -13.24
N ASP A 310 -11.78 -16.78 -13.82
CA ASP A 310 -13.16 -16.90 -14.28
C ASP A 310 -14.17 -16.96 -13.11
N GLN A 311 -13.83 -17.65 -12.01
CA GLN A 311 -14.66 -17.69 -10.80
C GLN A 311 -14.75 -16.30 -10.14
N LEU A 312 -13.66 -15.52 -10.14
CA LEU A 312 -13.64 -14.14 -9.64
C LEU A 312 -14.52 -13.20 -10.49
N VAL A 313 -14.43 -13.34 -11.82
CA VAL A 313 -15.26 -12.60 -12.79
C VAL A 313 -16.74 -12.85 -12.53
N ASP A 314 -17.12 -14.10 -12.29
CA ASP A 314 -18.50 -14.49 -12.02
C ASP A 314 -18.98 -13.96 -10.66
N ALA A 315 -18.10 -13.96 -9.67
CA ALA A 315 -18.39 -13.38 -8.37
C ALA A 315 -18.59 -11.85 -8.41
N PHE A 316 -17.86 -11.14 -9.27
CA PHE A 316 -18.08 -9.70 -9.47
C PHE A 316 -19.40 -9.40 -10.18
N GLU A 317 -19.85 -10.28 -11.08
CA GLU A 317 -21.19 -10.16 -11.69
C GLU A 317 -22.30 -10.34 -10.64
N ASP A 318 -22.14 -11.28 -9.72
CA ASP A 318 -23.09 -11.45 -8.62
C ASP A 318 -23.10 -10.25 -7.67
N LEU A 319 -21.93 -9.72 -7.32
CA LEU A 319 -21.82 -8.48 -6.55
C LEU A 319 -22.57 -7.32 -7.22
N ARG A 320 -22.45 -7.19 -8.55
CA ARG A 320 -23.21 -6.17 -9.31
C ARG A 320 -24.70 -6.34 -9.19
N LYS A 321 -25.20 -7.57 -9.33
CA LYS A 321 -26.64 -7.87 -9.20
C LYS A 321 -27.14 -7.61 -7.78
N GLU A 322 -26.41 -8.06 -6.77
CA GLU A 322 -26.76 -7.88 -5.36
C GLU A 322 -26.81 -6.39 -4.97
N THR A 323 -25.82 -5.62 -5.44
CA THR A 323 -25.76 -4.16 -5.22
C THR A 323 -26.69 -3.36 -6.13
N LYS A 324 -27.47 -4.03 -7.00
CA LYS A 324 -28.42 -3.45 -7.96
C LYS A 324 -27.80 -2.38 -8.86
N GLN A 325 -26.50 -2.49 -9.13
CA GLN A 325 -25.81 -1.54 -10.01
C GLN A 325 -26.03 -1.94 -11.47
N GLU A 326 -26.34 -0.97 -12.33
CA GLU A 326 -26.44 -1.25 -13.77
C GLU A 326 -25.07 -1.66 -14.32
N ARG A 327 -24.04 -0.89 -13.97
CA ARG A 327 -22.65 -1.08 -14.42
C ARG A 327 -21.66 -0.60 -13.39
N PHE A 328 -20.45 -1.17 -13.41
CA PHE A 328 -19.30 -0.67 -12.68
C PHE A 328 -18.24 -0.11 -13.62
N ALA A 329 -17.55 0.94 -13.18
CA ALA A 329 -16.17 1.14 -13.63
C ALA A 329 -15.25 0.20 -12.84
N ILE A 330 -14.12 -0.23 -13.42
CA ILE A 330 -13.24 -1.21 -12.78
C ILE A 330 -11.83 -0.65 -12.77
N MET A 331 -11.26 -0.45 -11.59
CA MET A 331 -9.86 -0.14 -11.41
C MET A 331 -9.13 -1.40 -10.95
N ALA A 332 -8.15 -1.86 -11.74
CA ALA A 332 -7.40 -3.07 -11.43
C ALA A 332 -5.89 -2.86 -11.61
N CYS A 333 -5.10 -3.45 -10.70
CA CYS A 333 -3.67 -3.25 -10.62
C CYS A 333 -2.87 -4.52 -10.95
N GLY A 334 -1.77 -4.38 -11.69
CA GLY A 334 -0.84 -5.48 -11.96
C GLY A 334 -1.52 -6.66 -12.66
N MET A 335 -1.19 -7.88 -12.20
CA MET A 335 -1.77 -9.13 -12.70
C MET A 335 -3.29 -9.20 -12.56
N ASN A 336 -3.87 -8.56 -11.55
CA ASN A 336 -5.32 -8.56 -11.33
C ASN A 336 -6.09 -7.77 -12.40
N SER A 337 -5.38 -7.02 -13.26
CA SER A 337 -5.92 -6.45 -14.49
C SER A 337 -6.56 -7.50 -15.40
N TRP A 338 -6.11 -8.76 -15.34
CA TRP A 338 -6.72 -9.85 -16.11
C TRP A 338 -8.17 -10.11 -15.72
N ILE A 339 -8.53 -9.92 -14.44
CA ILE A 339 -9.92 -10.03 -13.98
C ILE A 339 -10.78 -8.95 -14.65
N ALA A 340 -10.31 -7.69 -14.66
CA ALA A 340 -11.03 -6.60 -15.31
C ALA A 340 -11.19 -6.81 -16.82
N MET A 341 -10.12 -7.26 -17.49
CA MET A 341 -10.14 -7.56 -18.92
C MET A 341 -11.07 -8.74 -19.27
N ARG A 342 -11.04 -9.81 -18.47
CA ARG A 342 -11.91 -10.98 -18.64
C ARG A 342 -13.37 -10.65 -18.34
N TYR A 343 -13.63 -9.85 -17.31
CA TYR A 343 -14.97 -9.36 -16.98
C TYR A 343 -15.55 -8.48 -18.10
N ALA A 344 -14.74 -7.59 -18.67
CA ALA A 344 -15.12 -6.76 -19.81
C ALA A 344 -15.46 -7.58 -21.07
N LYS A 345 -14.77 -8.69 -21.30
CA LYS A 345 -15.10 -9.63 -22.38
C LYS A 345 -16.42 -10.36 -22.10
N LYS A 346 -16.57 -10.95 -20.91
CA LYS A 346 -17.70 -11.83 -20.57
C LYS A 346 -19.01 -11.06 -20.35
N TYR A 347 -18.92 -9.87 -19.75
CA TYR A 347 -20.07 -9.04 -19.36
C TYR A 347 -19.93 -7.58 -19.85
N PRO A 348 -19.79 -7.32 -21.17
CA PRO A 348 -19.48 -5.99 -21.68
C PRO A 348 -20.55 -4.93 -21.36
N ARG A 349 -21.81 -5.35 -21.15
CA ARG A 349 -22.90 -4.46 -20.75
C ARG A 349 -22.86 -4.07 -19.27
N SER A 350 -22.17 -4.84 -18.44
CA SER A 350 -21.99 -4.59 -17.00
C SER A 350 -20.83 -3.63 -16.71
N VAL A 351 -20.05 -3.23 -17.73
CA VAL A 351 -18.85 -2.41 -17.58
C VAL A 351 -19.09 -1.00 -18.13
N ALA A 352 -18.95 0.00 -17.27
CA ALA A 352 -19.00 1.40 -17.66
C ALA A 352 -17.66 1.88 -18.25
N GLY A 353 -16.54 1.43 -17.68
CA GLY A 353 -15.19 1.75 -18.14
C GLY A 353 -14.14 0.98 -17.35
N ILE A 354 -12.91 0.92 -17.87
CA ILE A 354 -11.80 0.19 -17.24
C ILE A 354 -10.63 1.13 -17.01
N LEU A 355 -10.08 1.10 -15.81
CA LEU A 355 -8.84 1.76 -15.40
C LEU A 355 -7.82 0.68 -15.03
N LEU A 356 -6.77 0.56 -15.83
CA LEU A 356 -5.73 -0.45 -15.62
C LEU A 356 -4.45 0.23 -15.14
N VAL A 357 -3.94 -0.16 -13.99
CA VAL A 357 -2.73 0.39 -13.39
C VAL A 357 -1.61 -0.64 -13.41
N ALA A 358 -0.50 -0.33 -14.09
CA ALA A 358 0.61 -1.24 -14.35
C ALA A 358 0.16 -2.64 -14.86
N PRO A 359 -0.74 -2.73 -15.88
CA PRO A 359 -1.28 -4.01 -16.31
C PRO A 359 -0.27 -4.86 -17.07
N LEU A 360 -0.56 -6.16 -17.17
CA LEU A 360 0.11 -7.07 -18.11
C LEU A 360 -0.90 -7.63 -19.11
N SER A 361 -0.54 -7.75 -20.38
CA SER A 361 -1.44 -8.30 -21.41
C SER A 361 -1.66 -9.80 -21.29
N GLY A 362 -0.75 -10.52 -20.62
CA GLY A 362 -0.88 -11.95 -20.38
C GLY A 362 0.41 -12.66 -19.95
N VAL A 363 0.38 -13.99 -20.02
CA VAL A 363 1.44 -14.88 -19.50
C VAL A 363 2.81 -14.60 -20.12
N LYS A 364 2.87 -14.20 -21.40
CA LYS A 364 4.12 -13.84 -22.08
C LYS A 364 4.77 -12.60 -21.47
N GLU A 365 4.00 -11.55 -21.20
CA GLU A 365 4.55 -10.35 -20.56
C GLU A 365 4.91 -10.62 -19.10
N TYR A 366 4.15 -11.45 -18.40
CA TYR A 366 4.52 -11.92 -17.06
C TYR A 366 5.89 -12.63 -17.07
N ALA A 367 6.14 -13.51 -18.04
CA ALA A 367 7.42 -14.18 -18.19
C ALA A 367 8.57 -13.19 -18.48
N ARG A 368 8.35 -12.19 -19.34
CA ARG A 368 9.33 -11.12 -19.61
C ARG A 368 9.62 -10.27 -18.37
N ALA A 369 8.60 -9.99 -17.55
CA ALA A 369 8.79 -9.31 -16.27
C ALA A 369 9.69 -10.11 -15.34
N THR A 370 9.47 -11.42 -15.25
CA THR A 370 10.35 -12.33 -14.52
C THR A 370 11.80 -12.27 -15.04
N ASP A 371 12.03 -12.29 -16.35
CA ASP A 371 13.37 -12.15 -16.94
C ASP A 371 14.02 -10.79 -16.64
N ARG A 372 13.23 -9.73 -16.48
CA ARG A 372 13.75 -8.40 -16.09
C ARG A 372 14.27 -8.42 -14.66
N PHE A 373 13.51 -9.01 -13.72
CA PHE A 373 13.95 -9.14 -12.32
C PHE A 373 15.26 -9.92 -12.21
N GLU A 374 15.31 -11.08 -12.86
CA GLU A 374 16.49 -11.96 -12.81
C GLU A 374 17.75 -11.27 -13.37
N ARG A 375 17.65 -10.72 -14.60
CA ARG A 375 18.79 -10.08 -15.28
C ARG A 375 19.25 -8.81 -14.57
N GLN A 376 18.31 -7.96 -14.15
CA GLN A 376 18.67 -6.71 -13.50
C GLN A 376 19.19 -6.92 -12.08
N GLY A 377 18.63 -7.90 -11.34
CA GLY A 377 19.17 -8.32 -10.05
C GLY A 377 20.63 -8.77 -10.18
N LYS A 378 20.93 -9.65 -11.14
CA LYS A 378 22.29 -10.10 -11.44
C LYS A 378 23.21 -8.94 -11.83
N SER A 379 22.77 -8.06 -12.74
CA SER A 379 23.54 -6.90 -13.21
C SER A 379 23.88 -5.92 -12.10
N LYS A 380 22.94 -5.69 -11.17
CA LYS A 380 23.12 -4.74 -10.06
C LYS A 380 23.78 -5.36 -8.83
N LYS A 381 24.11 -6.66 -8.86
CA LYS A 381 24.53 -7.45 -7.68
C LYS A 381 23.51 -7.37 -6.54
N ASP A 382 22.24 -7.32 -6.91
CA ASP A 382 21.10 -7.33 -6.01
C ASP A 382 20.55 -8.77 -5.94
N THR A 383 21.10 -9.54 -5.00
CA THR A 383 20.79 -10.97 -4.86
C THR A 383 19.32 -11.21 -4.54
N GLU A 384 18.71 -10.39 -3.69
CA GLU A 384 17.29 -10.54 -3.31
C GLU A 384 16.38 -10.34 -4.52
N MET A 385 16.68 -9.38 -5.39
CA MET A 385 15.95 -9.15 -6.64
C MET A 385 16.18 -10.28 -7.65
N HIS A 386 17.42 -10.77 -7.75
CA HIS A 386 17.74 -11.90 -8.61
C HIS A 386 16.96 -13.15 -8.18
N TYR A 387 16.95 -13.45 -6.88
CA TYR A 387 16.24 -14.58 -6.30
C TYR A 387 14.73 -14.41 -6.44
N PHE A 388 14.21 -13.18 -6.31
CA PHE A 388 12.81 -12.91 -6.63
C PHE A 388 12.46 -13.29 -8.08
N GLY A 389 13.33 -13.00 -9.05
CA GLY A 389 13.15 -13.48 -10.43
C GLY A 389 13.06 -15.01 -10.51
N LEU A 390 14.00 -15.71 -9.87
CA LEU A 390 14.07 -17.17 -9.89
C LEU A 390 12.85 -17.84 -9.21
N THR A 391 12.34 -17.29 -8.11
CA THR A 391 11.16 -17.87 -7.42
C THR A 391 9.86 -17.80 -8.23
N ARG A 392 9.79 -16.97 -9.27
CA ARG A 392 8.58 -16.78 -10.10
C ARG A 392 8.41 -17.84 -11.19
N ARG A 393 9.35 -18.78 -11.29
CA ARG A 393 9.29 -19.92 -12.21
C ARG A 393 9.44 -21.20 -11.41
N PHE A 394 8.73 -22.23 -11.87
CA PHE A 394 8.81 -23.56 -11.29
C PHE A 394 8.65 -24.62 -12.37
N ASN A 395 9.21 -25.79 -12.12
CA ASN A 395 9.05 -26.96 -12.96
C ASN A 395 7.62 -27.51 -12.82
N SER A 396 6.89 -27.61 -13.92
CA SER A 396 5.48 -28.03 -13.93
C SER A 396 5.26 -29.51 -13.61
N GLN A 397 6.30 -30.33 -13.61
CA GLN A 397 6.24 -31.74 -13.19
C GLN A 397 6.53 -31.88 -11.69
N THR A 398 7.66 -31.34 -11.23
CA THR A 398 8.12 -31.53 -9.84
C THR A 398 7.57 -30.50 -8.85
N GLY A 399 7.15 -29.32 -9.33
CA GLY A 399 6.77 -28.19 -8.49
C GLY A 399 7.97 -27.53 -7.79
N GLU A 400 9.19 -27.86 -8.19
CA GLU A 400 10.41 -27.21 -7.72
C GLU A 400 10.54 -25.81 -8.32
N SER A 401 10.91 -24.80 -7.51
CA SER A 401 11.15 -23.45 -8.03
C SER A 401 12.53 -23.35 -8.70
N ASN A 402 12.70 -22.44 -9.66
CA ASN A 402 14.03 -22.24 -10.27
C ASN A 402 15.07 -21.76 -9.25
N LEU A 403 14.65 -21.13 -8.14
CA LEU A 403 15.56 -20.76 -7.06
C LEU A 403 16.11 -22.01 -6.37
N ASP A 404 15.26 -23.01 -6.10
CA ASP A 404 15.69 -24.27 -5.46
C ASP A 404 16.72 -25.00 -6.34
N SER A 405 16.46 -25.09 -7.65
CA SER A 405 17.38 -25.70 -8.60
C SER A 405 18.69 -24.91 -8.69
N TYR A 406 18.62 -23.58 -8.82
CA TYR A 406 19.78 -22.70 -8.89
C TYR A 406 20.68 -22.84 -7.65
N GLN A 407 20.09 -22.83 -6.46
CA GLN A 407 20.83 -22.95 -5.21
C GLN A 407 21.52 -24.32 -5.09
N ARG A 408 20.82 -25.41 -5.45
CA ARG A 408 21.42 -26.75 -5.45
C ARG A 408 22.58 -26.85 -6.44
N GLU A 409 22.41 -26.35 -7.67
CA GLU A 409 23.41 -26.41 -8.74
C GLU A 409 24.65 -25.58 -8.45
N ASN A 410 24.52 -24.52 -7.65
CA ASN A 410 25.63 -23.63 -7.29
C ASN A 410 26.12 -23.84 -5.84
N GLU A 411 25.67 -24.92 -5.17
CA GLU A 411 26.03 -25.26 -3.79
C GLU A 411 25.76 -24.11 -2.78
N ILE A 412 24.72 -23.32 -3.05
CA ILE A 412 24.33 -22.18 -2.21
C ILE A 412 23.37 -22.67 -1.12
N SER A 413 23.81 -22.58 0.14
CA SER A 413 22.94 -22.85 1.29
C SER A 413 21.93 -21.71 1.49
N LYS A 414 20.66 -22.08 1.71
CA LYS A 414 19.61 -21.14 2.12
C LYS A 414 19.96 -20.57 3.50
N TRP A 415 19.95 -19.25 3.62
CA TRP A 415 20.18 -18.57 4.89
C TRP A 415 18.87 -18.31 5.63
N GLU A 416 18.97 -18.13 6.95
CA GLU A 416 17.82 -17.81 7.79
C GLU A 416 17.14 -16.51 7.35
N GLY A 417 15.81 -16.56 7.19
CA GLY A 417 15.02 -15.40 6.77
C GLY A 417 15.09 -15.05 5.27
N GLU A 418 15.73 -15.86 4.42
CA GLU A 418 15.85 -15.63 2.96
C GLU A 418 14.51 -15.30 2.30
N GLY A 419 13.48 -16.12 2.53
CA GLY A 419 12.16 -15.91 1.95
C GLY A 419 11.55 -14.54 2.33
N GLY A 420 11.74 -14.11 3.58
CA GLY A 420 11.30 -12.79 4.03
C GLY A 420 12.07 -11.64 3.39
N CYS A 421 13.37 -11.83 3.11
CA CYS A 421 14.19 -10.87 2.38
C CYS A 421 13.71 -10.71 0.93
N ILE A 422 13.45 -11.84 0.25
CA ILE A 422 12.92 -11.87 -1.12
C ILE A 422 11.55 -11.20 -1.18
N ASP A 423 10.66 -11.48 -0.21
CA ASP A 423 9.34 -10.86 -0.15
C ASP A 423 9.41 -9.34 0.04
N ARG A 424 10.21 -8.86 1.00
CA ARG A 424 10.45 -7.41 1.20
C ARG A 424 11.04 -6.75 -0.05
N ARG A 425 11.99 -7.41 -0.71
CA ARG A 425 12.56 -6.89 -1.94
C ARG A 425 11.50 -6.81 -3.03
N SER A 426 10.70 -7.86 -3.21
CA SER A 426 9.60 -7.88 -4.18
C SER A 426 8.65 -6.69 -4.00
N TRP A 427 8.37 -6.30 -2.75
CA TRP A 427 7.56 -5.15 -2.43
C TRP A 427 8.21 -3.82 -2.83
N SER A 428 9.47 -3.61 -2.45
CA SER A 428 10.17 -2.36 -2.77
C SER A 428 10.24 -2.07 -4.28
N LEU A 429 10.27 -3.11 -5.12
CA LEU A 429 10.32 -2.97 -6.59
C LEU A 429 9.05 -2.36 -7.21
N PHE A 430 7.95 -2.26 -6.46
CA PHE A 430 6.74 -1.57 -6.90
C PHE A 430 6.88 -0.04 -6.88
N PHE A 431 7.93 0.48 -6.27
CA PHE A 431 8.20 1.91 -6.09
C PHE A 431 9.47 2.30 -6.87
N GLN A 432 9.48 3.50 -7.41
CA GLN A 432 10.66 4.13 -7.98
C GLN A 432 11.57 4.72 -6.90
N ASP A 433 11.03 5.43 -5.89
CA ASP A 433 11.81 5.88 -4.73
C ASP A 433 11.70 4.87 -3.60
N GLU A 434 12.54 3.84 -3.63
CA GLU A 434 12.57 2.76 -2.62
C GLU A 434 12.92 3.23 -1.20
N ARG A 435 13.22 4.52 -1.04
CA ARG A 435 13.54 5.13 0.25
C ARG A 435 12.29 5.66 0.95
N ASP A 436 11.17 5.89 0.25
CA ASP A 436 10.00 6.51 0.88
C ASP A 436 9.49 5.65 2.06
N TYR A 437 9.32 6.28 3.24
CA TYR A 437 8.85 5.60 4.44
C TYR A 437 7.41 5.06 4.28
N VAL A 438 6.61 5.62 3.36
CA VAL A 438 5.28 5.07 3.07
C VAL A 438 5.33 3.60 2.64
N ILE A 439 6.47 3.15 2.09
CA ILE A 439 6.69 1.75 1.69
C ILE A 439 6.59 0.84 2.92
N SER A 440 7.19 1.21 4.06
CA SER A 440 7.11 0.40 5.28
C SER A 440 5.71 0.41 5.89
N MET A 441 4.99 1.54 5.78
CA MET A 441 3.62 1.67 6.26
C MET A 441 2.62 0.83 5.47
N LEU A 442 2.85 0.69 4.15
CA LEU A 442 1.99 -0.06 3.25
C LEU A 442 2.43 -1.52 3.07
N TYR A 443 3.64 -1.87 3.51
CA TYR A 443 4.15 -3.22 3.38
C TYR A 443 3.24 -4.19 4.15
N PRO A 444 2.69 -5.22 3.51
CA PRO A 444 1.83 -6.16 4.21
C PRO A 444 2.60 -6.91 5.30
N VAL A 445 2.06 -6.93 6.52
CA VAL A 445 2.55 -7.81 7.60
C VAL A 445 1.81 -9.14 7.49
N LYS A 446 2.40 -10.09 6.74
CA LYS A 446 2.17 -11.55 6.77
C LYS A 446 3.18 -12.18 5.81
N ASN A 447 3.94 -13.18 6.26
CA ASN A 447 4.86 -13.93 5.39
C ASN A 447 4.09 -14.48 4.17
N HIS A 448 4.40 -13.98 2.98
CA HIS A 448 3.79 -14.46 1.74
C HIS A 448 4.60 -15.63 1.19
N VAL A 449 3.92 -16.74 0.92
CA VAL A 449 4.53 -17.86 0.17
C VAL A 449 4.46 -17.52 -1.32
N MET A 450 5.61 -17.17 -1.88
CA MET A 450 5.78 -16.97 -3.32
C MET A 450 5.57 -18.29 -4.07
N GLY A 451 4.97 -18.22 -5.27
CA GLY A 451 4.68 -19.43 -6.08
C GLY A 451 3.45 -20.23 -5.61
N SER A 452 2.56 -19.64 -4.80
CA SER A 452 1.36 -20.29 -4.29
C SER A 452 0.25 -20.54 -5.33
N VAL A 453 0.40 -20.00 -6.55
CA VAL A 453 -0.51 -20.25 -7.68
C VAL A 453 0.24 -20.40 -8.99
N ALA A 454 -0.30 -21.22 -9.87
CA ALA A 454 0.10 -21.30 -11.25
C ALA A 454 -0.55 -20.16 -12.05
N ILE A 455 0.23 -19.55 -12.95
CA ILE A 455 -0.26 -18.52 -13.85
C ILE A 455 -1.13 -19.18 -14.92
N PRO A 456 -2.40 -18.78 -15.07
CA PRO A 456 -3.29 -19.35 -16.09
C PRO A 456 -2.85 -18.92 -17.49
N ASP A 457 -3.26 -19.69 -18.50
CA ASP A 457 -3.08 -19.31 -19.90
C ASP A 457 -4.03 -18.16 -20.26
N PHE A 458 -3.60 -16.94 -19.94
CA PHE A 458 -4.29 -15.70 -20.26
C PHE A 458 -3.46 -14.90 -21.29
N ASP A 459 -4.12 -14.48 -22.36
CA ASP A 459 -3.55 -13.62 -23.41
C ASP A 459 -4.65 -12.72 -23.99
N LEU A 460 -4.66 -11.44 -23.59
CA LEU A 460 -5.64 -10.45 -24.03
C LEU A 460 -5.79 -10.39 -25.56
N PHE A 461 -4.70 -10.56 -26.31
CA PHE A 461 -4.74 -10.37 -27.75
C PHE A 461 -5.29 -11.58 -28.50
N LYS A 462 -5.33 -12.75 -27.83
CA LYS A 462 -6.05 -13.94 -28.31
C LYS A 462 -7.51 -13.95 -27.85
N GLU A 463 -7.86 -13.17 -26.84
CA GLU A 463 -9.25 -12.98 -26.46
C GLU A 463 -10.02 -12.28 -27.58
N GLN A 464 -11.21 -12.78 -27.88
CA GLN A 464 -12.16 -12.04 -28.72
C GLN A 464 -12.45 -10.68 -28.09
N LYS A 465 -12.38 -9.61 -28.90
CA LYS A 465 -12.70 -8.26 -28.45
C LYS A 465 -14.10 -8.20 -27.84
N PRO A 466 -14.31 -7.40 -26.78
CA PRO A 466 -15.64 -7.19 -26.24
C PRO A 466 -16.60 -6.73 -27.34
N ALA A 467 -17.84 -7.22 -27.29
CA ALA A 467 -18.88 -6.87 -28.26
C ALA A 467 -19.25 -5.36 -28.24
N LEU A 468 -18.90 -4.65 -27.17
CA LEU A 468 -19.13 -3.21 -27.01
C LEU A 468 -17.81 -2.47 -26.83
N ARG A 469 -17.75 -1.24 -27.35
CA ARG A 469 -16.64 -0.33 -27.04
C ARG A 469 -16.71 0.07 -25.57
N ILE A 470 -15.68 -0.29 -24.81
CA ILE A 470 -15.55 0.07 -23.41
C ILE A 470 -14.50 1.18 -23.30
N PRO A 471 -14.82 2.35 -22.73
CA PRO A 471 -13.82 3.37 -22.45
C PRO A 471 -12.74 2.83 -21.52
N THR A 472 -11.48 2.97 -21.91
CA THR A 472 -10.35 2.40 -21.18
C THR A 472 -9.24 3.43 -20.98
N LEU A 473 -8.72 3.49 -19.75
CA LEU A 473 -7.52 4.21 -19.38
C LEU A 473 -6.48 3.20 -18.86
N VAL A 474 -5.30 3.21 -19.46
CA VAL A 474 -4.14 2.46 -19.00
C VAL A 474 -3.14 3.45 -18.40
N ILE A 475 -2.64 3.19 -17.20
CA ILE A 475 -1.63 3.98 -16.51
C ILE A 475 -0.45 3.07 -16.21
N THR A 476 0.75 3.51 -16.55
CA THR A 476 1.98 2.76 -16.24
C THR A 476 3.11 3.70 -15.84
N GLY A 477 3.94 3.30 -14.89
CA GLY A 477 5.15 4.02 -14.54
C GLY A 477 6.32 3.68 -15.44
N LYS A 478 7.13 4.68 -15.75
CA LYS A 478 8.31 4.58 -16.62
C LYS A 478 9.36 3.62 -16.07
N SER A 479 9.44 3.50 -14.75
CA SER A 479 10.42 2.65 -14.06
C SER A 479 9.90 1.26 -13.72
N SER A 480 8.69 0.89 -14.18
CA SER A 480 8.10 -0.42 -13.90
C SER A 480 8.95 -1.56 -14.47
N LEU A 481 9.22 -2.55 -13.62
CA LEU A 481 9.79 -3.83 -14.03
C LEU A 481 8.72 -4.91 -14.22
N TYR A 482 7.53 -4.70 -13.66
CA TYR A 482 6.42 -5.65 -13.74
C TYR A 482 5.74 -5.65 -15.11
N ASN A 483 5.75 -4.53 -15.82
CA ASN A 483 5.17 -4.42 -17.16
C ASN A 483 6.01 -3.46 -18.02
N SER A 484 5.93 -3.60 -19.34
CA SER A 484 6.54 -2.63 -20.27
C SER A 484 5.55 -1.55 -20.70
N ILE A 485 6.11 -0.40 -21.12
CA ILE A 485 5.34 0.70 -21.70
C ILE A 485 4.69 0.23 -23.02
N GLU A 486 5.41 -0.56 -23.80
CA GLU A 486 4.97 -1.12 -25.07
C GLU A 486 3.75 -2.02 -24.87
N ASP A 487 3.78 -2.89 -23.87
CA ASP A 487 2.65 -3.75 -23.52
C ASP A 487 1.43 -2.92 -23.07
N SER A 488 1.65 -1.92 -22.20
CA SER A 488 0.59 -1.00 -21.77
C SER A 488 -0.05 -0.24 -22.94
N LYS A 489 0.76 0.25 -23.87
CA LYS A 489 0.28 0.90 -25.10
C LYS A 489 -0.50 -0.08 -25.99
N ALA A 490 -0.07 -1.34 -26.09
CA ALA A 490 -0.76 -2.36 -26.85
C ALA A 490 -2.15 -2.70 -26.24
N ILE A 491 -2.24 -2.81 -24.91
CA ILE A 491 -3.52 -2.98 -24.20
C ILE A 491 -4.44 -1.78 -24.46
N ALA A 492 -3.94 -0.55 -24.33
CA ALA A 492 -4.74 0.65 -24.61
C ALA A 492 -5.23 0.66 -26.06
N LYS A 493 -4.36 0.32 -27.03
CA LYS A 493 -4.73 0.22 -28.46
C LYS A 493 -5.80 -0.83 -28.70
N TYR A 494 -5.73 -1.99 -28.03
CA TYR A 494 -6.73 -3.06 -28.14
C TYR A 494 -8.14 -2.57 -27.79
N TYR A 495 -8.26 -1.80 -26.70
CA TYR A 495 -9.53 -1.20 -26.26
C TYR A 495 -9.88 0.14 -26.93
N ARG A 496 -9.03 0.67 -27.84
CA ARG A 496 -9.15 2.04 -28.37
C ARG A 496 -9.22 3.08 -27.24
N GLY A 497 -8.44 2.86 -26.19
CA GLY A 497 -8.32 3.68 -24.99
C GLY A 497 -7.08 4.57 -24.99
N LEU A 498 -6.81 5.16 -23.84
CA LEU A 498 -5.64 6.03 -23.60
C LEU A 498 -4.59 5.28 -22.78
N CYS A 499 -3.32 5.55 -23.04
CA CYS A 499 -2.20 5.08 -22.23
C CYS A 499 -1.43 6.29 -21.69
N LEU A 500 -1.33 6.42 -20.36
CA LEU A 500 -0.57 7.47 -19.70
C LEU A 500 0.69 6.86 -19.08
N VAL A 501 1.83 7.50 -19.35
CA VAL A 501 3.13 7.11 -18.78
C VAL A 501 3.51 8.10 -17.69
N TYR A 502 3.78 7.56 -16.52
CA TYR A 502 4.12 8.28 -15.30
C TYR A 502 5.64 8.31 -15.14
N GLY A 503 6.23 9.49 -15.10
CA GLY A 503 7.68 9.68 -15.29
C GLY A 503 8.49 9.40 -14.04
N TYR A 504 7.84 9.50 -12.88
CA TYR A 504 8.40 9.34 -11.55
C TYR A 504 7.63 8.26 -10.78
N SER A 505 7.25 7.18 -11.47
CA SER A 505 6.63 6.02 -10.84
C SER A 505 7.14 4.69 -11.41
N SER A 506 7.04 3.65 -10.59
CA SER A 506 7.13 2.23 -10.98
C SER A 506 5.72 1.65 -11.14
N CYS A 507 5.28 0.77 -10.24
CA CYS A 507 3.99 0.08 -10.32
C CYS A 507 2.87 0.80 -9.55
N MET A 508 3.20 1.78 -8.72
CA MET A 508 2.25 2.47 -7.84
C MET A 508 2.12 3.97 -8.16
N PRO A 509 1.73 4.35 -9.39
CA PRO A 509 1.58 5.77 -9.76
C PRO A 509 0.56 6.53 -8.90
N PHE A 510 -0.42 5.82 -8.32
CA PHE A 510 -1.36 6.40 -7.36
C PHE A 510 -0.69 6.84 -6.05
N CYS A 511 0.44 6.23 -5.67
CA CYS A 511 1.20 6.58 -4.46
C CYS A 511 2.30 7.62 -4.77
N GLU A 512 2.99 7.45 -5.90
CA GLU A 512 4.21 8.23 -6.20
C GLU A 512 3.93 9.57 -6.90
N GLU A 513 2.85 9.63 -7.71
CA GLU A 513 2.41 10.85 -8.39
C GLU A 513 0.91 11.12 -8.10
N SER A 514 0.48 11.00 -6.83
CA SER A 514 -0.94 11.00 -6.43
C SER A 514 -1.74 12.21 -6.91
N LYS A 515 -1.17 13.42 -6.91
CA LYS A 515 -1.85 14.63 -7.41
C LYS A 515 -2.20 14.49 -8.90
N ARG A 516 -1.26 14.01 -9.70
CA ARG A 516 -1.46 13.76 -11.15
C ARG A 516 -2.42 12.59 -11.36
N PHE A 517 -2.24 11.50 -10.62
CA PHE A 517 -3.11 10.31 -10.68
C PHE A 517 -4.57 10.67 -10.45
N ASN A 518 -4.89 11.37 -9.37
CA ASN A 518 -6.26 11.78 -9.07
C ASN A 518 -6.83 12.71 -10.16
N LYS A 519 -6.05 13.66 -10.68
CA LYS A 519 -6.47 14.53 -11.78
C LYS A 519 -6.82 13.75 -13.06
N ASP A 520 -5.94 12.84 -13.49
CA ASP A 520 -6.11 12.07 -14.72
C ASP A 520 -7.30 11.09 -14.61
N VAL A 521 -7.41 10.41 -13.47
CA VAL A 521 -8.51 9.47 -13.18
C VAL A 521 -9.85 10.22 -13.10
N ALA A 522 -9.92 11.34 -12.36
CA ALA A 522 -11.14 12.15 -12.31
C ALA A 522 -11.52 12.68 -13.70
N GLY A 523 -10.54 13.10 -14.51
CA GLY A 523 -10.75 13.53 -15.89
C GLY A 523 -11.33 12.42 -16.78
N PHE A 524 -10.85 11.19 -16.64
CA PHE A 524 -11.40 10.03 -17.33
C PHE A 524 -12.83 9.71 -16.87
N LEU A 525 -13.07 9.72 -15.55
CA LEU A 525 -14.35 9.36 -14.94
C LEU A 525 -15.48 10.36 -15.23
N LYS A 526 -15.17 11.63 -15.54
CA LYS A 526 -16.16 12.65 -15.94
C LYS A 526 -17.06 12.17 -17.09
N LYS A 527 -16.56 11.27 -17.96
CA LYS A 527 -17.29 10.72 -19.11
C LYS A 527 -18.45 9.79 -18.74
N PHE A 528 -18.48 9.30 -17.49
CA PHE A 528 -19.51 8.37 -17.00
C PHE A 528 -20.56 9.06 -16.13
N THR A 529 -20.54 10.39 -16.05
CA THR A 529 -21.53 11.12 -15.26
C THR A 529 -22.94 10.87 -15.80
N ARG A 530 -23.86 10.46 -14.92
CA ARG A 530 -25.28 10.33 -15.26
C ARG A 530 -25.79 11.70 -15.69
N VAL A 531 -26.24 11.83 -16.94
CA VAL A 531 -27.21 12.86 -17.28
C VAL A 531 -28.45 12.55 -16.44
N LYS A 532 -28.77 13.39 -15.45
CA LYS A 532 -30.09 13.33 -14.80
C LYS A 532 -31.12 13.42 -15.93
N LYS A 533 -31.85 12.34 -16.21
CA LYS A 533 -33.15 12.47 -16.85
C LYS A 533 -34.02 13.19 -15.83
N ASP A 534 -34.21 14.51 -16.01
CA ASP A 534 -35.33 15.20 -15.39
C ASP A 534 -36.59 14.44 -15.78
N LYS A 535 -37.14 13.69 -14.82
CA LYS A 535 -38.49 13.14 -14.89
C LYS A 535 -39.49 14.12 -14.27
N SER A 536 -39.25 15.42 -14.43
CA SER A 536 -40.17 16.50 -14.06
C SER A 536 -40.52 17.33 -15.30
N LYS A 537 -41.12 16.67 -16.29
CA LYS A 537 -41.94 17.29 -17.34
C LYS A 537 -42.66 16.19 -18.12
N LYS A 538 -43.74 15.68 -17.53
CA LYS A 538 -44.98 15.31 -18.21
C LYS A 538 -46.05 15.05 -17.17
#